data_AF-H0I2A7-F1
#
_entry.id   AF-H0I2A7-F1
#
_cell.length_a   1.000
_cell.length_b   1.000
_cell.length_c   1.000
_cell.angle_alpha   90.00
_cell.angle_beta   90.00
_cell.angle_gamma   90.00
#
_symmetry.space_group_name_H-M   'P 1'
#
loop_
_entity.id
_entity.type
_entity.pdbx_description
1 polymer ?
#
loop_
_entity_poly.entity_id
_entity_poly.type
_entity_poly.pdbx_seq_one_letter_code
_entity_poly.pdbx_strand_id
1 'polypeptide(L)'
;MTGSDTPITAAAGPSIAEELLESQARYGTLEAGRKVEEILSGLAARLQKEGFSRIVVAGGETSGAVSLALGVRTLRIGAEIAPGVPWCDVVGSERPLAVALKSGNFGCPTFFRDAFGMLP
;
A
#
# COMPACT_ATOMS: atom_id res chain seq x y z
N MET A 1 -13.12 11.75 16.78
CA MET A 1 -12.18 10.61 16.85
C MET A 1 -12.48 9.82 18.12
N THR A 2 -13.38 8.85 18.04
CA THR A 2 -13.71 7.93 19.14
C THR A 2 -13.75 6.53 18.55
N GLY A 3 -12.69 5.75 18.81
CA GLY A 3 -12.37 4.51 18.11
C GLY A 3 -10.93 4.61 17.59
N SER A 4 -10.08 3.64 17.92
CA SER A 4 -8.65 3.70 17.62
C SER A 4 -8.39 3.62 16.11
N ASP A 5 -8.39 4.76 15.42
CA ASP A 5 -7.88 4.93 14.05
C ASP A 5 -6.34 4.80 14.01
N THR A 6 -5.79 3.81 14.70
CA THR A 6 -4.35 3.56 14.72
C THR A 6 -3.96 2.81 13.45
N PRO A 7 -3.17 3.40 12.54
CA PRO A 7 -2.76 2.72 11.32
C PRO A 7 -1.86 1.52 11.65
N ILE A 8 -2.13 0.38 11.02
CA ILE A 8 -1.18 -0.72 10.98
C ILE A 8 -0.17 -0.41 9.88
N THR A 9 1.12 -0.40 10.24
CA THR A 9 2.21 -0.15 9.29
C THR A 9 3.02 -1.41 9.07
N ALA A 10 3.22 -1.79 7.81
CA ALA A 10 4.16 -2.83 7.39
C ALA A 10 5.08 -2.23 6.32
N ALA A 11 6.40 -2.30 6.56
CA ALA A 11 7.40 -1.73 5.66
C ALA A 11 8.63 -2.65 5.60
N ALA A 12 9.24 -2.74 4.42
CA ALA A 12 10.61 -3.21 4.30
C ALA A 12 11.52 -2.05 4.70
N GLY A 13 12.29 -2.22 5.77
CA GLY A 13 13.23 -1.20 6.25
C GLY A 13 14.38 -0.98 5.26
N PRO A 14 15.15 0.11 5.42
CA PRO A 14 16.40 0.27 4.69
C PRO A 14 17.30 -0.91 5.02
N SER A 15 17.77 -1.62 3.99
CA SER A 15 18.87 -2.57 4.10
C SER A 15 20.15 -1.84 3.68
N ILE A 16 21.24 -2.05 4.41
CA ILE A 16 22.55 -1.67 3.89
C ILE A 16 22.85 -2.55 2.67
N ALA A 17 23.67 -2.05 1.73
CA ALA A 17 23.92 -2.73 0.46
C ALA A 17 24.38 -4.19 0.65
N GLU A 18 25.15 -4.47 1.71
CA GLU A 18 25.57 -5.82 2.09
C GLU A 18 24.39 -6.75 2.40
N GLU A 19 23.45 -6.33 3.27
CA GLU A 19 22.26 -7.12 3.62
C GLU A 19 21.35 -7.35 2.41
N LEU A 20 21.24 -6.36 1.53
CA LEU A 20 20.48 -6.49 0.29
C LEU A 20 21.14 -7.54 -0.62
N LEU A 21 22.47 -7.46 -0.81
CA LEU A 21 23.22 -8.41 -1.61
C LEU A 21 23.18 -9.83 -1.04
N GLU A 22 23.27 -9.98 0.29
CA GLU A 22 23.13 -11.28 0.95
C GLU A 22 21.74 -11.88 0.76
N SER A 23 20.68 -11.07 0.93
CA SER A 23 19.30 -11.48 0.69
C SER A 23 19.10 -11.89 -0.78
N GLN A 24 19.62 -11.11 -1.72
CA GLN A 24 19.56 -11.41 -3.14
C GLN A 24 20.37 -12.65 -3.51
N ALA A 25 21.52 -12.88 -2.89
CA ALA A 25 22.33 -14.09 -3.09
C ALA A 25 21.62 -15.35 -2.54
N ARG A 26 20.93 -15.20 -1.41
CA ARG A 26 20.24 -16.32 -0.74
C ARG A 26 18.92 -16.71 -1.39
N TYR A 27 18.17 -15.74 -1.88
CA TYR A 27 16.81 -15.95 -2.38
C TYR A 27 16.66 -15.68 -3.87
N GLY A 28 17.61 -15.00 -4.51
CA GLY A 28 17.48 -14.45 -5.85
C GLY A 28 16.80 -13.09 -5.83
N THR A 29 17.30 -12.13 -6.61
CA THR A 29 16.80 -10.75 -6.64
C THR A 29 15.31 -10.66 -6.95
N LEU A 30 14.86 -11.39 -7.97
CA LEU A 30 13.46 -11.38 -8.40
C LEU A 30 12.53 -12.07 -7.38
N GLU A 31 13.00 -13.19 -6.83
CA GLU A 31 12.28 -14.00 -5.84
C GLU A 31 12.07 -13.25 -4.51
N ALA A 32 13.08 -12.50 -4.06
CA ALA A 32 12.97 -11.70 -2.83
C ALA A 32 11.89 -10.62 -2.95
N GLY A 33 11.88 -9.86 -4.06
CA GLY A 33 10.85 -8.85 -4.32
C GLY A 33 9.45 -9.45 -4.40
N ARG A 34 9.29 -10.52 -5.17
CA ARG A 34 8.01 -11.25 -5.31
C ARG A 34 7.45 -11.72 -3.96
N LYS A 35 8.29 -12.25 -3.08
CA LYS A 35 7.86 -12.69 -1.74
C LYS A 35 7.34 -11.53 -0.89
N VAL A 36 8.01 -10.37 -0.94
CA VAL A 36 7.55 -9.17 -0.25
C VAL A 36 6.18 -8.73 -0.80
N GLU A 37 6.03 -8.70 -2.13
CA GLU A 37 4.75 -8.35 -2.78
C GLU A 37 3.62 -9.33 -2.41
N GLU A 38 3.89 -10.64 -2.37
CA GLU A 38 2.91 -11.66 -1.95
C GLU A 38 2.46 -11.48 -0.51
N ILE A 39 3.40 -11.22 0.40
CA ILE A 39 3.09 -10.97 1.82
C ILE A 39 2.23 -9.71 1.96
N LEU A 40 2.63 -8.59 1.33
CA LEU A 40 1.94 -7.32 1.47
C LEU A 40 0.56 -7.32 0.80
N SER A 41 0.43 -7.94 -0.37
CA SER A 41 -0.85 -8.07 -1.07
C SER A 41 -1.81 -9.01 -0.33
N GLY A 42 -1.32 -10.14 0.21
CA GLY A 42 -2.10 -11.03 1.07
C GLY A 42 -2.54 -10.36 2.37
N LEU A 43 -1.66 -9.55 2.98
CA LEU A 43 -1.99 -8.77 4.16
C LEU A 43 -3.10 -7.74 3.86
N ALA A 44 -2.99 -6.99 2.77
CA ALA A 44 -4.00 -6.00 2.37
C ALA A 44 -5.38 -6.65 2.15
N ALA A 45 -5.44 -7.78 1.44
CA ALA A 45 -6.67 -8.53 1.21
C ALA A 45 -7.29 -9.05 2.52
N ARG A 46 -6.46 -9.48 3.48
CA ARG A 46 -6.94 -9.89 4.80
C ARG A 46 -7.48 -8.71 5.60
N LEU A 47 -6.76 -7.58 5.64
CA LEU A 47 -7.20 -6.39 6.37
C LEU A 47 -8.53 -5.86 5.83
N GLN A 48 -8.73 -5.85 4.51
CA GLN A 48 -10.04 -5.50 3.92
C GLN A 48 -11.17 -6.39 4.48
N LYS A 49 -10.95 -7.70 4.58
CA LYS A 49 -11.93 -8.65 5.12
C LYS A 49 -12.20 -8.43 6.61
N GLU A 50 -11.20 -8.00 7.37
CA GLU A 50 -11.32 -7.61 8.77
C GLU A 50 -12.00 -6.24 8.97
N GLY A 51 -12.40 -5.56 7.88
CA GLY A 51 -13.18 -4.32 7.93
C GLY A 51 -12.37 -3.04 7.79
N PHE A 52 -11.07 -3.12 7.45
CA PHE A 52 -10.29 -1.94 7.14
C PHE A 52 -10.81 -1.30 5.85
N SER A 53 -11.15 -0.01 5.92
CA SER A 53 -11.75 0.76 4.81
C SER A 53 -10.78 1.70 4.11
N ARG A 54 -9.53 1.81 4.60
CA ARG A 54 -8.49 2.69 4.06
C ARG A 54 -7.17 1.94 3.95
N ILE A 55 -6.60 1.88 2.75
CA ILE A 55 -5.31 1.22 2.49
C ILE A 55 -4.40 2.18 1.72
N VAL A 56 -3.22 2.46 2.27
CA VAL A 56 -2.19 3.28 1.63
C VAL A 56 -1.01 2.38 1.27
N VAL A 57 -0.60 2.38 0.00
CA VAL A 57 0.49 1.52 -0.50
C VAL A 57 1.56 2.40 -1.15
N ALA A 58 2.82 2.05 -0.92
CA ALA A 58 3.96 2.67 -1.59
C ALA A 58 4.79 1.64 -2.35
N GLY A 59 5.24 2.03 -3.56
CA GLY A 59 5.96 1.15 -4.49
C GLY A 59 5.07 0.76 -5.67
N GLY A 60 5.58 0.82 -6.90
CA GLY A 60 4.76 0.61 -8.10
C GLY A 60 4.30 -0.83 -8.23
N GLU A 61 5.24 -1.77 -8.08
CA GLU A 61 5.05 -3.21 -8.15
C GLU A 61 4.16 -3.68 -7.00
N THR A 62 4.43 -3.22 -5.78
CA THR A 62 3.59 -3.49 -4.59
C THR A 62 2.18 -2.94 -4.77
N SER A 63 2.01 -1.73 -5.31
CA SER A 63 0.69 -1.15 -5.59
C SER A 63 -0.09 -1.99 -6.61
N GLY A 64 0.59 -2.51 -7.64
CA GLY A 64 0.00 -3.44 -8.60
C GLY A 64 -0.46 -4.73 -7.95
N ALA A 65 0.42 -5.40 -7.18
CA ALA A 65 0.09 -6.63 -6.48
C ALA A 65 -1.07 -6.47 -5.48
N VAL A 66 -1.07 -5.39 -4.68
CA VAL A 66 -2.15 -5.09 -3.74
C VAL A 66 -3.46 -4.81 -4.48
N SER A 67 -3.45 -4.04 -5.56
CA SER A 67 -4.66 -3.75 -6.34
C SER A 67 -5.30 -5.02 -6.90
N LEU A 68 -4.47 -5.95 -7.40
CA LEU A 68 -4.92 -7.26 -7.88
C LEU A 68 -5.52 -8.10 -6.75
N ALA A 69 -4.85 -8.18 -5.59
CA ALA A 69 -5.31 -8.97 -4.45
C ALA A 69 -6.60 -8.42 -3.82
N LEU A 70 -6.81 -7.11 -3.86
CA LEU A 70 -8.05 -6.46 -3.43
C LEU A 70 -9.18 -6.57 -4.48
N GLY A 71 -8.91 -7.15 -5.65
CA GLY A 71 -9.89 -7.29 -6.72
C GLY A 71 -10.30 -5.96 -7.37
N VAL A 72 -9.44 -4.94 -7.32
CA VAL A 72 -9.72 -3.62 -7.88
C VAL A 72 -9.89 -3.73 -9.40
N ARG A 73 -11.08 -3.36 -9.90
CA ARG A 73 -11.38 -3.27 -11.34
C ARG A 73 -11.54 -1.83 -11.81
N THR A 74 -12.10 -1.01 -10.94
CA THR A 74 -12.44 0.38 -11.24
C THR A 74 -12.14 1.23 -10.02
N LEU A 75 -11.48 2.35 -10.25
CA LEU A 75 -11.20 3.37 -9.25
C LEU A 75 -11.95 4.65 -9.60
N ARG A 76 -12.60 5.24 -8.60
CA ARG A 76 -13.10 6.62 -8.70
C ARG A 76 -12.08 7.53 -8.07
N ILE A 77 -11.53 8.45 -8.86
CA ILE A 77 -10.52 9.41 -8.39
C ILE A 77 -11.20 10.42 -7.44
N GLY A 78 -10.63 10.56 -6.24
CA GLY A 78 -11.07 11.49 -5.19
C GLY A 78 -10.05 12.61 -4.95
N ALA A 79 -9.95 13.04 -3.69
CA ALA A 79 -9.08 14.14 -3.29
C ALA A 79 -7.60 13.82 -3.49
N GLU A 80 -6.84 14.80 -3.98
CA GLU A 80 -5.39 14.67 -4.15
C GLU A 80 -4.66 14.80 -2.81
N ILE A 81 -3.84 13.79 -2.46
CA ILE A 81 -3.04 13.79 -1.22
C ILE A 81 -1.70 14.50 -1.47
N ALA A 82 -1.09 14.18 -2.62
CA ALA A 82 0.13 14.78 -3.12
C ALA A 82 0.09 14.79 -4.66
N PRO A 83 0.91 15.62 -5.34
CA PRO A 83 0.90 15.70 -6.81
C PRO A 83 0.99 14.33 -7.46
N GLY A 84 -0.07 13.93 -8.18
CA GLY A 84 -0.17 12.65 -8.88
C GLY A 84 -0.53 11.45 -8.00
N VAL A 85 -0.90 11.64 -6.73
CA VAL A 85 -1.31 10.58 -5.81
C VAL A 85 -2.60 10.97 -5.08
N PRO A 86 -3.77 10.67 -5.66
CA PRO A 86 -5.05 10.88 -5.01
C PRO A 86 -5.48 9.70 -4.13
N TRP A 87 -6.43 9.97 -3.24
CA TRP A 87 -7.33 8.94 -2.74
C TRP A 87 -8.24 8.45 -3.88
N CYS A 88 -8.48 7.15 -3.91
CA CYS A 88 -9.36 6.53 -4.89
C CYS A 88 -10.35 5.58 -4.20
N ASP A 89 -11.64 5.70 -4.51
CA ASP A 89 -12.61 4.70 -4.06
C ASP A 89 -12.57 3.48 -4.99
N VAL A 90 -12.55 2.29 -4.39
CA VAL A 90 -12.70 1.04 -5.12
C VAL A 90 -14.18 0.84 -5.45
N VAL A 91 -14.52 0.93 -6.74
CA VAL A 91 -15.90 0.76 -7.20
C VAL A 91 -16.23 -0.73 -7.27
N GLY A 92 -17.36 -1.11 -6.67
CA GLY A 92 -17.84 -2.50 -6.66
C GLY A 92 -17.22 -3.37 -5.57
N SER A 93 -16.50 -2.80 -4.61
CA SER A 93 -16.08 -3.54 -3.41
C SER A 93 -17.28 -3.86 -2.51
N GLU A 94 -17.26 -5.01 -1.85
CA GLU A 94 -18.35 -5.44 -0.94
C GLU A 94 -18.56 -4.48 0.24
N ARG A 95 -17.49 -3.79 0.65
CA ARG A 95 -17.48 -2.76 1.69
C ARG A 95 -16.80 -1.51 1.14
N PRO A 96 -17.14 -0.31 1.63
CA PRO A 96 -16.43 0.91 1.26
C PRO A 96 -14.93 0.76 1.49
N LEU A 97 -14.15 0.96 0.42
CA LEU A 97 -12.71 0.86 0.45
C LEU A 97 -12.11 2.02 -0.34
N ALA A 98 -11.33 2.84 0.34
CA ALA A 98 -10.48 3.85 -0.26
C ALA A 98 -9.04 3.34 -0.30
N VAL A 99 -8.37 3.56 -1.43
CA VAL A 99 -6.95 3.24 -1.64
C VAL A 99 -6.17 4.46 -2.07
N ALA A 100 -4.93 4.57 -1.60
CA ALA A 100 -3.95 5.53 -2.11
C ALA A 100 -2.73 4.74 -2.60
N LEU A 101 -2.46 4.81 -3.90
CA LEU A 101 -1.41 4.03 -4.58
C LEU A 101 -0.26 4.96 -4.94
N LYS A 102 0.77 5.00 -4.10
CA LYS A 102 1.91 5.91 -4.23
C LYS A 102 3.05 5.22 -4.96
N SER A 103 3.39 5.68 -6.17
CA SER A 103 4.63 5.22 -6.82
C SER A 103 5.87 5.74 -6.06
N GLY A 104 7.04 5.13 -6.28
CA GLY A 104 8.23 5.27 -5.44
C GLY A 104 8.59 6.71 -5.07
N ASN A 105 8.87 7.57 -6.06
CA ASN A 105 9.42 8.91 -5.83
C ASN A 105 8.37 10.01 -5.60
N PHE A 106 7.08 9.66 -5.48
CA PHE A 106 6.00 10.64 -5.35
C PHE A 106 5.73 11.00 -3.88
N GLY A 107 5.23 12.20 -3.63
CA GLY A 107 4.89 12.70 -2.29
C GLY A 107 6.09 13.27 -1.52
N CYS A 108 5.89 13.49 -0.24
CA CYS A 108 6.87 14.05 0.69
C CYS A 108 7.13 13.08 1.86
N PRO A 109 8.13 13.32 2.72
CA PRO A 109 8.40 12.47 3.89
C PRO A 109 7.20 12.30 4.84
N THR A 110 6.21 13.19 4.76
CA THR A 110 5.03 13.20 5.60
C THR A 110 3.81 12.52 4.98
N PHE A 111 3.95 12.01 3.75
CA PHE A 111 2.85 11.50 2.93
C PHE A 111 1.90 10.55 3.66
N PHE A 112 2.39 9.53 4.37
CA PHE A 112 1.51 8.57 5.05
C PHE A 112 0.68 9.23 6.16
N ARG A 113 1.28 10.16 6.91
CA ARG A 113 0.57 10.92 7.94
C ARG A 113 -0.47 11.83 7.30
N ASP A 114 -0.11 12.51 6.21
CA ASP A 114 -0.99 13.43 5.50
C ASP A 114 -2.18 12.64 4.90
N ALA A 115 -1.93 11.47 4.31
CA ALA A 115 -2.95 10.57 3.77
C ALA A 115 -3.97 10.13 4.83
N PHE A 116 -3.51 9.66 6.00
CA PHE A 116 -4.41 9.24 7.09
C PHE A 116 -5.08 10.41 7.83
N GLY A 117 -4.46 11.60 7.80
CA GLY A 117 -5.04 12.83 8.34
C GLY A 117 -6.14 13.41 7.45
N MET A 118 -6.15 13.08 6.16
CA MET A 118 -7.26 13.37 5.27
C MET A 118 -8.40 12.35 5.50
N LEU A 119 -9.62 12.87 5.59
CA LEU A 119 -10.82 12.06 5.45
C LEU A 119 -11.10 11.91 3.95
N PRO A 120 -10.96 10.72 3.35
CA PRO A 120 -11.35 10.46 1.98
C PRO A 120 -12.87 10.54 1.77
#